data_AF-A0A645GIR4-F1
#
_entry.id   AF-A0A645GIR4-F1
#
_cell.length_a   1.000
_cell.length_b   1.000
_cell.length_c   1.000
_cell.angle_alpha   90.00
_cell.angle_beta   90.00
_cell.angle_gamma   90.00
#
_symmetry.space_group_name_H-M   'P 1'
#
loop_
_entity.id
_entity.type
_entity.pdbx_description
1 polymer ?
#
loop_
_entity_poly.entity_id
_entity_poly.type
_entity_poly.pdbx_seq_one_letter_code
_entity_poly.pdbx_strand_id
1 'polypeptide(L)'
;MQENRSFDHYFGTMRGVRGFGDRFPIPLSNGNTVYHQPDPKGGPDIPPFRRDSTIANALIGSGTPHNFPDQQAAWNQGKMDRWIQFKNQATMGFFLREDSARPILLIAGGTGFAPVKAIVEHALAEESQRPMTIYWGGRRREDLYLNTLGEGWMRTHAHIRYTPVLSESAQDDEWTGRTGLVHLAAMQDIPDLSAHQVYVCGAPAMVAAARRDFVGQCGLPEHEFFADAFEYAGDAKAPRVLSNRTD
;
A
#
# COMPACT_ATOMS: atom_id res chain seq x y z
N MET A 1 1.39 -13.11 12.01
CA MET A 1 1.33 -13.44 10.57
C MET A 1 1.59 -12.15 9.83
N GLN A 2 2.78 -12.00 9.22
CA GLN A 2 3.35 -10.71 8.78
C GLN A 2 3.57 -10.66 7.28
N GLU A 3 2.75 -9.88 6.56
CA GLU A 3 2.86 -9.74 5.11
C GLU A 3 2.39 -8.34 4.70
N ASN A 4 3.30 -7.42 4.37
CA ASN A 4 3.40 -6.76 3.06
C ASN A 4 4.50 -5.67 3.04
N ARG A 5 4.88 -5.30 1.81
CA ARG A 5 6.01 -4.48 1.35
C ARG A 5 6.32 -3.20 2.15
N SER A 6 7.62 -2.89 2.21
CA SER A 6 8.32 -1.82 2.94
C SER A 6 8.22 -1.90 4.47
N PHE A 7 9.39 -2.04 5.09
CA PHE A 7 9.62 -2.45 6.48
C PHE A 7 9.14 -1.48 7.56
N ASP A 8 8.60 -0.32 7.21
CA ASP A 8 8.09 0.64 8.19
C ASP A 8 6.90 0.11 8.99
N HIS A 9 6.21 -0.91 8.48
CA HIS A 9 4.83 -1.11 8.93
C HIS A 9 4.61 -2.07 10.08
N TYR A 10 5.59 -2.89 10.51
CA TYR A 10 5.31 -3.86 11.57
C TYR A 10 5.56 -3.35 12.99
N PHE A 11 6.49 -2.42 13.17
CA PHE A 11 6.82 -1.86 14.49
C PHE A 11 7.06 -0.34 14.47
N GLY A 12 6.89 0.33 13.33
CA GLY A 12 7.11 1.77 13.17
C GLY A 12 6.20 2.68 14.01
N THR A 13 5.21 2.11 14.68
CA THR A 13 4.20 2.83 15.46
C THR A 13 4.31 2.58 16.96
N MET A 14 5.30 1.78 17.39
CA MET A 14 5.78 1.89 18.76
C MET A 14 6.36 3.28 18.96
N ARG A 15 6.01 3.94 20.07
CA ARG A 15 6.63 5.21 20.49
C ARG A 15 8.16 5.10 20.38
N GLY A 16 8.77 5.78 19.39
CA GLY A 16 10.23 5.89 19.25
C GLY A 16 10.83 5.60 17.86
N VAL A 17 10.09 5.01 16.91
CA VAL A 17 10.61 4.61 15.58
C VAL A 17 10.28 5.67 14.50
N ARG A 18 11.22 5.99 13.59
CA ARG A 18 11.15 7.15 12.65
C ARG A 18 11.24 6.80 11.15
N GLY A 19 10.92 5.56 10.78
CA GLY A 19 10.92 5.11 9.39
C GLY A 19 12.29 5.13 8.70
N PHE A 20 12.37 5.44 7.40
CA PHE A 20 13.66 5.54 6.67
C PHE A 20 14.63 6.59 7.26
N GLY A 21 14.11 7.51 8.09
CA GLY A 21 14.88 8.48 8.88
C GLY A 21 15.17 8.03 10.31
N ASP A 22 15.03 6.74 10.62
CA ASP A 22 15.39 6.19 11.93
C ASP A 22 16.88 6.41 12.21
N ARG A 23 17.17 6.92 13.41
CA ARG A 23 18.54 7.10 13.90
C ARG A 23 19.16 5.75 14.29
N PHE A 24 18.34 4.73 14.53
CA PHE A 24 18.74 3.39 14.97
C PHE A 24 18.04 2.27 14.18
N PRO A 25 18.18 2.21 12.86
CA PRO A 25 17.61 1.14 12.06
C PRO A 25 18.26 -0.21 12.41
N ILE A 26 17.56 -1.33 12.17
CA ILE A 26 18.12 -2.68 12.39
C ILE A 26 19.41 -2.80 11.57
N PRO A 27 20.57 -2.97 12.22
CA PRO A 27 21.83 -3.11 11.53
C PRO A 27 21.92 -4.50 10.91
N LEU A 28 22.39 -4.56 9.67
CA LEU A 28 22.78 -5.80 9.01
C LEU A 28 24.25 -6.09 9.27
N SER A 29 24.66 -7.35 9.08
CA SER A 29 26.03 -7.81 9.29
C SER A 29 27.06 -7.13 8.38
N ASN A 30 26.62 -6.55 7.27
CA ASN A 30 27.45 -5.83 6.30
C ASN A 30 27.66 -4.34 6.65
N GLY A 31 27.14 -3.87 7.79
CA GLY A 31 27.25 -2.48 8.22
C GLY A 31 26.19 -1.54 7.64
N ASN A 32 25.35 -2.02 6.71
CA ASN A 32 24.18 -1.31 6.25
C ASN A 32 22.98 -1.55 7.18
N THR A 33 21.84 -0.98 6.80
CA THR A 33 20.57 -1.07 7.51
C THR A 33 19.65 -2.05 6.80
N VAL A 34 18.61 -2.53 7.49
CA VAL A 34 17.59 -3.41 6.90
C VAL A 34 16.94 -2.84 5.62
N TYR A 35 17.06 -1.54 5.38
CA TYR A 35 16.59 -0.89 4.16
C TYR A 35 17.44 -1.22 2.92
N HIS A 36 18.66 -1.72 3.10
CA HIS A 36 19.56 -2.12 2.03
C HIS A 36 19.65 -3.64 2.03
N GLN A 37 18.82 -4.28 1.21
CA GLN A 37 18.73 -5.75 1.17
C GLN A 37 19.82 -6.33 0.27
N PRO A 38 20.56 -7.36 0.71
CA PRO A 38 21.54 -8.04 -0.13
C PRO A 38 20.95 -8.54 -1.45
N ASP A 39 21.65 -8.28 -2.55
CA ASP A 39 21.31 -8.88 -3.84
C ASP A 39 21.76 -10.35 -3.85
N PRO A 40 20.84 -11.33 -3.96
CA PRO A 40 21.21 -12.75 -4.03
C PRO A 40 22.09 -13.10 -5.24
N LYS A 41 22.22 -12.20 -6.23
CA LYS A 41 23.11 -12.35 -7.39
C LYS A 41 24.53 -11.81 -7.15
N GLY A 42 24.83 -11.30 -5.95
CA GLY A 42 26.14 -10.75 -5.59
C GLY A 42 26.40 -9.32 -6.08
N GLY A 43 25.34 -8.60 -6.48
CA GLY A 43 25.39 -7.17 -6.77
C GLY A 43 25.42 -6.30 -5.51
N PRO A 44 25.44 -4.96 -5.67
CA PRO A 44 25.30 -4.04 -4.53
C PRO A 44 23.96 -4.26 -3.82
N ASP A 45 23.92 -3.98 -2.51
CA ASP A 45 22.67 -4.01 -1.76
C ASP A 45 21.62 -3.11 -2.41
N ILE A 46 20.39 -3.58 -2.42
CA ILE A 46 19.27 -2.93 -3.09
C ILE A 46 18.50 -2.11 -2.04
N PRO A 47 18.52 -0.76 -2.15
CA PRO A 47 17.72 0.11 -1.30
C PRO A 47 16.24 0.06 -1.69
N PRO A 48 15.32 0.69 -0.93
CA PRO A 48 13.98 0.94 -1.41
C PRO A 48 14.06 1.79 -2.68
N PHE A 49 13.28 1.45 -3.70
CA PHE A 49 13.34 2.14 -4.99
C PHE A 49 11.96 2.40 -5.59
N ARG A 50 11.87 3.49 -6.33
CA ARG A 50 10.70 3.84 -7.12
C ARG A 50 10.53 2.83 -8.26
N ARG A 51 9.34 2.25 -8.40
CA ARG A 51 8.99 1.46 -9.59
C ARG A 51 8.38 2.36 -10.66
N ASP A 52 8.91 2.25 -11.87
CA ASP A 52 8.36 2.94 -13.04
C ASP A 52 6.98 2.37 -13.38
N SER A 53 5.96 3.17 -13.18
CA SER A 53 4.55 2.83 -13.41
C SER A 53 4.19 2.65 -14.90
N THR A 54 5.07 3.06 -15.82
CA THR A 54 4.91 2.83 -17.27
C THR A 54 5.39 1.46 -17.73
N ILE A 55 6.29 0.81 -16.97
CA ILE A 55 6.91 -0.47 -17.31
C ILE A 55 6.42 -1.60 -16.40
N ALA A 56 6.11 -1.31 -15.14
CA ALA A 56 5.53 -2.25 -14.19
C ALA A 56 4.56 -1.51 -13.27
N ASN A 57 3.30 -1.93 -13.19
CA ASN A 57 2.35 -1.43 -12.19
C ASN A 57 1.91 -2.59 -11.29
N ALA A 58 1.16 -2.31 -10.23
CA ALA A 58 0.67 -3.37 -9.34
C ALA A 58 -0.37 -4.32 -9.99
N LEU A 59 -0.86 -3.99 -11.20
CA LEU A 59 -1.70 -4.86 -12.05
C LEU A 59 -0.90 -5.82 -12.95
N ILE A 60 0.32 -5.46 -13.34
CA ILE A 60 1.16 -6.16 -14.32
C ILE A 60 2.35 -6.84 -13.65
N GLY A 61 2.83 -6.29 -12.54
CA GLY A 61 3.94 -6.87 -11.77
C GLY A 61 3.48 -8.09 -11.00
N SER A 62 4.20 -9.21 -11.16
CA SER A 62 4.00 -10.39 -10.31
C SER A 62 4.07 -10.01 -8.83
N GLY A 63 3.10 -10.47 -8.03
CA GLY A 63 3.14 -10.38 -6.58
C GLY A 63 4.45 -10.91 -5.99
N THR A 64 4.73 -10.58 -4.73
CA THR A 64 5.84 -11.24 -4.02
C THR A 64 5.38 -12.63 -3.58
N PRO A 65 6.24 -13.66 -3.48
CA PRO A 65 5.85 -14.93 -2.90
C PRO A 65 5.25 -14.75 -1.49
N HIS A 66 4.12 -15.40 -1.21
CA HIS A 66 3.30 -15.12 -0.02
C HIS A 66 3.03 -16.36 0.86
N ASN A 67 3.75 -17.46 0.65
CA ASN A 67 3.59 -18.66 1.48
C ASN A 67 4.41 -18.59 2.78
N PHE A 68 4.02 -19.40 3.78
CA PHE A 68 4.68 -19.44 5.09
C PHE A 68 6.18 -19.79 5.03
N PRO A 69 6.64 -20.78 4.22
CA PRO A 69 8.07 -21.04 4.03
C PRO A 69 8.86 -19.81 3.57
N ASP A 70 8.36 -19.08 2.56
CA ASP A 70 9.03 -17.89 2.01
C ASP A 70 9.09 -16.77 3.04
N GLN A 71 8.05 -16.60 3.86
CA GLN A 71 8.01 -15.64 4.97
C GLN A 71 9.11 -15.95 6.00
N GLN A 72 9.19 -17.21 6.44
CA GLN A 72 10.16 -17.62 7.46
C GLN A 72 11.59 -17.54 6.96
N ALA A 73 11.80 -17.88 5.69
CA ALA A 73 13.10 -17.80 5.05
C ALA A 73 13.55 -16.34 4.84
N ALA A 74 12.63 -15.43 4.49
CA ALA A 74 12.90 -13.99 4.39
C ALA A 74 13.23 -13.35 5.75
N TRP A 75 12.49 -13.73 6.80
CA TRP A 75 12.72 -13.28 8.17
C TRP A 75 14.11 -13.68 8.70
N ASN A 76 14.62 -14.84 8.24
CA ASN A 76 15.94 -15.36 8.54
C ASN A 76 16.32 -15.32 10.03
N GLN A 77 15.45 -15.88 10.89
CA GLN A 77 15.66 -15.93 12.33
C GLN A 77 15.86 -14.55 12.99
N GLY A 78 15.24 -13.50 12.42
CA GLY A 78 15.30 -12.13 12.92
C GLY A 78 16.43 -11.29 12.33
N LYS A 79 17.26 -11.85 11.43
CA LYS A 79 18.32 -11.10 10.73
C LYS A 79 17.77 -10.15 9.65
N MET A 80 16.60 -10.45 9.10
CA MET A 80 15.86 -9.57 8.19
C MET A 80 16.63 -9.17 6.91
N ASP A 81 17.53 -10.03 6.42
CA ASP A 81 18.49 -9.77 5.32
C ASP A 81 18.21 -10.62 4.06
N ARG A 82 17.07 -11.31 3.97
CA ARG A 82 16.77 -12.24 2.87
C ARG A 82 15.47 -11.96 2.14
N TRP A 83 14.99 -10.72 2.20
CA TRP A 83 13.69 -10.39 1.61
C TRP A 83 13.72 -10.43 0.09
N ILE A 84 14.79 -9.97 -0.55
CA ILE A 84 14.89 -10.09 -2.02
C ILE A 84 15.04 -11.55 -2.45
N GLN A 85 15.75 -12.36 -1.67
CA GLN A 85 15.96 -13.78 -1.97
C GLN A 85 14.65 -14.58 -1.98
N PHE A 86 13.76 -14.35 -1.01
CA PHE A 86 12.54 -15.16 -0.85
C PHE A 86 11.25 -14.42 -1.24
N LYS A 87 11.29 -13.10 -1.33
CA LYS A 87 10.13 -12.25 -1.68
C LYS A 87 10.33 -11.47 -2.97
N ASN A 88 11.47 -11.60 -3.65
CA ASN A 88 11.85 -10.86 -4.86
C ASN A 88 12.04 -9.35 -4.67
N GLN A 89 12.65 -8.70 -5.67
CA GLN A 89 13.04 -7.29 -5.62
C GLN A 89 11.84 -6.32 -5.49
N ALA A 90 10.63 -6.74 -5.88
CA ALA A 90 9.43 -5.92 -5.73
C ALA A 90 9.07 -5.65 -4.26
N THR A 91 9.65 -6.39 -3.31
CA THR A 91 9.52 -6.12 -1.86
C THR A 91 10.07 -4.74 -1.45
N MET A 92 11.00 -4.20 -2.25
CA MET A 92 11.64 -2.90 -2.05
C MET A 92 11.00 -1.78 -2.88
N GLY A 93 9.97 -2.09 -3.69
CA GLY A 93 9.40 -1.17 -4.67
C GLY A 93 8.18 -0.39 -4.19
N PHE A 94 8.11 0.91 -4.46
CA PHE A 94 6.90 1.75 -4.26
C PHE A 94 6.51 2.54 -5.51
N PHE A 95 5.25 3.01 -5.56
CA PHE A 95 4.69 3.75 -6.71
C PHE A 95 4.19 5.14 -6.28
N LEU A 96 4.69 6.19 -6.94
CA LEU A 96 4.04 7.50 -7.05
C LEU A 96 4.35 8.09 -8.43
N ARG A 97 3.35 8.62 -9.13
CA ARG A 97 3.54 9.43 -10.34
C ARG A 97 3.57 10.91 -9.97
N GLU A 98 4.76 11.45 -9.80
CA GLU A 98 5.02 12.86 -9.46
C GLU A 98 4.76 13.80 -10.65
N ASP A 99 4.79 13.26 -11.86
CA ASP A 99 4.60 13.89 -13.16
C ASP A 99 3.13 14.28 -13.46
N SER A 100 2.20 13.94 -12.56
CA SER A 100 0.78 14.28 -12.67
C SER A 100 0.39 15.32 -11.62
N ALA A 101 -0.33 16.37 -12.03
CA ALA A 101 -0.92 17.35 -11.11
C ALA A 101 -2.34 16.96 -10.65
N ARG A 102 -2.87 15.82 -11.10
CA ARG A 102 -4.24 15.40 -10.78
C ARG A 102 -4.43 15.20 -9.26
N PRO A 103 -5.59 15.55 -8.69
CA PRO A 103 -5.95 15.19 -7.32
C PRO A 103 -5.87 13.67 -7.12
N ILE A 104 -5.41 13.27 -5.93
CA ILE A 104 -5.22 11.87 -5.55
C ILE A 104 -6.37 11.45 -4.64
N LEU A 105 -7.00 10.32 -4.95
CA LEU A 105 -7.90 9.59 -4.06
C LEU A 105 -7.23 8.29 -3.62
N LEU A 106 -7.10 8.10 -2.32
CA LEU A 106 -6.49 6.94 -1.67
C LEU A 106 -7.57 6.15 -0.94
N ILE A 107 -7.76 4.88 -1.29
CA ILE A 107 -8.72 3.98 -0.65
C ILE A 107 -7.94 2.85 0.02
N ALA A 108 -8.08 2.73 1.34
CA ALA A 108 -7.50 1.65 2.13
C ALA A 108 -8.59 0.77 2.74
N GLY A 109 -8.41 -0.55 2.71
CA GLY A 109 -9.19 -1.51 3.48
C GLY A 109 -8.31 -2.28 4.46
N GLY A 110 -8.62 -2.22 5.76
CA GLY A 110 -7.88 -2.91 6.82
C GLY A 110 -6.39 -2.55 6.81
N THR A 111 -5.52 -3.57 6.69
CA THR A 111 -4.07 -3.38 6.61
C THR A 111 -3.60 -2.68 5.32
N GLY A 112 -4.49 -2.47 4.34
CA GLY A 112 -4.23 -1.69 3.12
C GLY A 112 -3.88 -0.22 3.38
N PHE A 113 -4.02 0.25 4.61
CA PHE A 113 -3.51 1.56 5.03
C PHE A 113 -1.99 1.67 4.92
N ALA A 114 -1.25 0.57 5.00
CA ALA A 114 0.21 0.57 4.95
C ALA A 114 0.79 1.23 3.69
N PRO A 115 0.44 0.78 2.47
CA PRO A 115 0.89 1.45 1.25
C PRO A 115 0.29 2.85 1.08
N VAL A 116 -0.93 3.10 1.58
CA VAL A 116 -1.51 4.46 1.57
C VAL A 116 -0.67 5.42 2.42
N LYS A 117 -0.26 5.00 3.62
CA LYS A 117 0.64 5.77 4.49
C LYS A 117 1.96 6.07 3.78
N ALA A 118 2.57 5.07 3.14
CA ALA A 118 3.83 5.26 2.41
C ALA A 118 3.69 6.30 1.29
N ILE A 119 2.59 6.27 0.53
CA ILE A 119 2.30 7.27 -0.51
C ILE A 119 2.17 8.67 0.10
N VAL A 120 1.41 8.81 1.18
CA VAL A 120 1.14 10.11 1.82
C VAL A 120 2.42 10.68 2.44
N GLU A 121 3.18 9.90 3.18
CA GLU A 121 4.41 10.36 3.82
C GLU A 121 5.50 10.71 2.81
N HIS A 122 5.62 9.94 1.72
CA HIS A 122 6.51 10.31 0.60
C HIS A 122 6.07 11.64 -0.03
N ALA A 123 4.78 11.79 -0.33
CA ALA A 123 4.26 13.04 -0.89
C ALA A 123 4.50 14.25 0.04
N LEU A 124 4.39 14.05 1.36
CA LEU A 124 4.69 15.08 2.35
C LEU A 124 6.20 15.38 2.45
N ALA A 125 7.07 14.37 2.36
CA ALA A 125 8.51 14.55 2.38
C ALA A 125 9.01 15.30 1.13
N GLU A 126 8.37 15.09 -0.01
CA GLU A 126 8.60 15.83 -1.27
C GLU A 126 7.86 17.19 -1.32
N GLU A 127 7.27 17.62 -0.20
CA GLU A 127 6.52 18.88 -0.06
C GLU A 127 5.39 19.08 -1.10
N SER A 128 4.84 17.98 -1.62
CA SER A 128 3.77 17.98 -2.60
C SER A 128 2.54 18.73 -2.10
N GLN A 129 2.01 19.63 -2.93
CA GLN A 129 0.78 20.37 -2.66
C GLN A 129 -0.44 19.77 -3.38
N ARG A 130 -0.29 18.58 -3.96
CA ARG A 130 -1.40 17.91 -4.66
C ARG A 130 -2.51 17.61 -3.66
N PRO A 131 -3.77 17.92 -3.98
CA PRO A 131 -4.89 17.53 -3.13
C PRO A 131 -4.94 16.00 -2.98
N MET A 132 -4.96 15.53 -1.74
CA MET A 132 -5.03 14.10 -1.39
C MET A 132 -6.28 13.86 -0.53
N THR A 133 -7.18 13.02 -0.99
CA THR A 133 -8.33 12.56 -0.22
C THR A 133 -8.16 11.09 0.13
N ILE A 134 -8.24 10.75 1.41
CA ILE A 134 -7.95 9.42 1.93
C ILE A 134 -9.20 8.87 2.61
N TYR A 135 -9.63 7.68 2.19
CA TYR A 135 -10.64 6.90 2.90
C TYR A 135 -10.02 5.62 3.43
N TRP A 136 -10.24 5.33 4.72
CA TRP A 136 -9.76 4.11 5.35
C TRP A 136 -10.91 3.31 5.97
N GLY A 137 -11.19 2.14 5.39
CA GLY A 137 -12.21 1.21 5.82
C GLY A 137 -11.69 0.19 6.84
N GLY A 138 -12.38 0.08 7.97
CA GLY A 138 -12.26 -1.01 8.95
C GLY A 138 -13.62 -1.68 9.19
N ARG A 139 -13.65 -2.85 9.86
CA ARG A 139 -14.93 -3.38 10.35
C ARG A 139 -15.31 -2.65 11.62
N ARG A 140 -14.34 -2.51 12.53
CA ARG A 140 -14.45 -1.89 13.85
C ARG A 140 -13.39 -0.81 14.03
N ARG A 141 -13.55 0.02 15.05
CA ARG A 141 -12.62 1.11 15.36
C ARG A 141 -11.18 0.63 15.61
N GLU A 142 -11.02 -0.53 16.23
CA GLU A 142 -9.73 -1.17 16.48
C GLU A 142 -8.95 -1.54 15.21
N ASP A 143 -9.64 -1.77 14.09
CA ASP A 143 -8.99 -2.05 12.80
C ASP A 143 -8.28 -0.82 12.22
N LEU A 144 -8.64 0.39 12.68
CA LEU A 144 -8.04 1.66 12.29
C LEU A 144 -6.83 1.97 13.19
N TYR A 145 -5.85 1.07 13.20
CA TYR A 145 -4.71 1.05 14.13
C TYR A 145 -3.80 2.30 14.12
N LEU A 146 -3.96 3.19 13.13
CA LEU A 146 -3.28 4.48 13.01
C LEU A 146 -4.25 5.63 12.70
N ASN A 147 -5.49 5.53 13.16
CA ASN A 147 -6.50 6.55 12.88
C ASN A 147 -6.04 7.96 13.28
N THR A 148 -5.35 8.09 14.42
CA THR A 148 -4.81 9.36 14.93
C THR A 148 -3.74 9.97 14.02
N LEU A 149 -2.99 9.15 13.28
CA LEU A 149 -2.03 9.63 12.28
C LEU A 149 -2.76 10.26 11.09
N GLY A 150 -3.78 9.58 10.56
CA GLY A 150 -4.62 10.09 9.47
C GLY A 150 -5.33 11.40 9.84
N GLU A 151 -5.89 11.47 11.05
CA GLU A 151 -6.46 12.71 11.62
C GLU A 151 -5.40 13.80 11.79
N GLY A 152 -4.18 13.42 12.13
CA GLY A 152 -3.03 14.30 12.24
C GLY A 152 -2.65 14.95 10.91
N TRP A 153 -2.65 14.18 9.82
CA TRP A 153 -2.39 14.72 8.48
C TRP A 153 -3.43 15.77 8.08
N MET A 154 -4.71 15.46 8.22
CA MET A 154 -5.80 16.41 7.89
C MET A 154 -5.71 17.70 8.71
N ARG A 155 -5.31 17.62 9.98
CA ARG A 155 -5.16 18.79 10.86
C ARG A 155 -3.96 19.66 10.49
N THR A 156 -2.90 19.05 9.98
CA THR A 156 -1.61 19.73 9.75
C THR A 156 -1.42 20.19 8.30
N HIS A 157 -2.07 19.52 7.35
CA HIS A 157 -1.89 19.76 5.91
C HIS A 157 -3.24 20.07 5.25
N ALA A 158 -3.43 21.33 4.82
CA ALA A 158 -4.69 21.80 4.25
C ALA A 158 -5.11 21.09 2.94
N HIS A 159 -4.14 20.50 2.22
CA HIS A 159 -4.39 19.74 1.00
C HIS A 159 -4.73 18.27 1.26
N ILE A 160 -4.73 17.80 2.52
CA ILE A 160 -5.07 16.42 2.89
C ILE A 160 -6.44 16.36 3.55
N ARG A 161 -7.29 15.46 3.04
CA ARG A 161 -8.54 15.06 3.68
C ARG A 161 -8.43 13.59 4.08
N TYR A 162 -8.90 13.25 5.26
CA TYR A 162 -8.91 11.88 5.77
C TYR A 162 -10.28 11.54 6.33
N THR A 163 -10.82 10.38 5.97
CA THR A 163 -12.14 9.93 6.37
C THR A 163 -12.12 8.44 6.72
N PRO A 164 -12.18 8.08 8.01
CA PRO A 164 -12.32 6.70 8.41
C PRO A 164 -13.77 6.22 8.22
N VAL A 165 -13.94 4.95 7.82
CA VAL A 165 -15.23 4.33 7.51
C VAL A 165 -15.32 2.98 8.21
N LEU A 166 -16.41 2.72 8.96
CA LEU A 166 -16.64 1.43 9.60
C LEU A 166 -17.79 0.66 8.92
N SER A 167 -17.54 -0.58 8.52
CA SER A 167 -18.58 -1.42 7.93
C SER A 167 -19.49 -2.09 8.97
N GLU A 168 -19.00 -2.31 10.19
CA GLU A 168 -19.74 -2.94 11.30
C GLU A 168 -19.83 -1.99 12.50
N SER A 169 -20.27 -0.74 12.27
CA SER A 169 -20.35 0.29 13.31
C SER A 169 -21.41 0.04 14.38
N ALA A 170 -22.38 -0.84 14.12
CA ALA A 170 -23.51 -1.12 15.02
C ALA A 170 -23.10 -1.79 16.36
N GLN A 171 -21.83 -2.13 16.53
CA GLN A 171 -21.28 -2.70 17.76
C GLN A 171 -20.45 -1.67 18.57
N ASP A 172 -20.35 -0.42 18.11
CA ASP A 172 -19.58 0.65 18.75
C ASP A 172 -20.48 1.89 18.94
N ASP A 173 -21.06 2.01 20.14
CA ASP A 173 -22.01 3.08 20.50
C ASP A 173 -21.38 4.49 20.44
N GLU A 174 -20.04 4.60 20.36
CA GLU A 174 -19.32 5.87 20.32
C GLU A 174 -18.94 6.32 18.89
N TRP A 175 -19.22 5.50 17.86
CA TRP A 175 -18.85 5.84 16.49
C TRP A 175 -19.78 6.88 15.85
N THR A 176 -19.26 8.09 15.64
CA THR A 176 -19.96 9.17 14.94
C THR A 176 -19.46 9.41 13.51
N GLY A 177 -18.51 8.60 13.04
CA GLY A 177 -17.90 8.71 11.72
C GLY A 177 -18.73 8.06 10.60
N ARG A 178 -18.12 7.95 9.41
CA ARG A 178 -18.78 7.33 8.24
C ARG A 178 -18.98 5.83 8.47
N THR A 179 -20.04 5.30 7.89
CA THR A 179 -20.39 3.88 7.97
C THR A 179 -20.61 3.27 6.59
N GLY A 180 -20.48 1.94 6.49
CA GLY A 180 -20.66 1.19 5.25
C GLY A 180 -19.35 0.81 4.54
N LEU A 181 -19.42 0.59 3.24
CA LEU A 181 -18.26 0.18 2.44
C LEU A 181 -17.44 1.41 2.03
N VAL A 182 -16.13 1.37 2.25
CA VAL A 182 -15.21 2.50 2.06
C VAL A 182 -15.28 3.13 0.66
N HIS A 183 -15.38 2.31 -0.40
CA HIS A 183 -15.46 2.82 -1.78
C HIS A 183 -16.80 3.52 -2.05
N LEU A 184 -17.91 3.03 -1.48
CA LEU A 184 -19.21 3.70 -1.60
C LEU A 184 -19.23 5.03 -0.85
N ALA A 185 -18.59 5.10 0.32
CA ALA A 185 -18.44 6.34 1.05
C ALA A 185 -17.67 7.39 0.22
N ALA A 186 -16.63 6.98 -0.50
CA ALA A 186 -15.89 7.85 -1.41
C ALA A 186 -16.74 8.33 -2.59
N MET A 187 -17.55 7.45 -3.20
CA MET A 187 -18.45 7.82 -4.31
C MET A 187 -19.51 8.85 -3.90
N GLN A 188 -20.00 8.78 -2.67
CA GLN A 188 -20.98 9.74 -2.15
C GLN A 188 -20.40 11.15 -2.05
N ASP A 189 -19.13 11.27 -1.70
CA ASP A 189 -18.46 12.57 -1.55
C ASP A 189 -17.87 13.07 -2.87
N ILE A 190 -17.42 12.16 -3.73
CA ILE A 190 -16.75 12.46 -5.00
C ILE A 190 -17.42 11.66 -6.12
N PRO A 191 -18.56 12.13 -6.65
CA PRO A 191 -19.31 11.41 -7.68
C PRO A 191 -18.61 11.41 -9.05
N ASP A 192 -17.71 12.38 -9.30
CA ASP A 192 -16.93 12.49 -10.55
C ASP A 192 -15.44 12.36 -10.27
N LEU A 193 -14.87 11.26 -10.78
CA LEU A 193 -13.47 10.88 -10.69
C LEU A 193 -12.71 11.07 -12.02
N SER A 194 -13.31 11.70 -13.03
CA SER A 194 -12.71 11.90 -14.36
C SER A 194 -11.37 12.66 -14.33
N ALA A 195 -11.21 13.55 -13.36
CA ALA A 195 -9.99 14.33 -13.15
C ALA A 195 -9.02 13.73 -12.09
N HIS A 196 -9.37 12.60 -11.49
CA HIS A 196 -8.66 12.03 -10.35
C HIS A 196 -7.67 10.93 -10.75
N GLN A 197 -6.69 10.73 -9.86
CA GLN A 197 -5.89 9.51 -9.79
C GLN A 197 -6.29 8.72 -8.57
N VAL A 198 -6.58 7.43 -8.73
CA VAL A 198 -7.09 6.60 -7.64
C VAL A 198 -6.12 5.47 -7.32
N TYR A 199 -5.77 5.34 -6.04
CA TYR A 199 -4.92 4.28 -5.52
C TYR A 199 -5.73 3.49 -4.49
N VAL A 200 -5.90 2.18 -4.72
CA VAL A 200 -6.74 1.31 -3.89
C VAL A 200 -5.91 0.17 -3.33
N CYS A 201 -5.92 -0.03 -2.01
CA CYS A 201 -5.25 -1.18 -1.39
C CYS A 201 -6.13 -1.86 -0.34
N GLY A 202 -6.19 -3.18 -0.39
CA GLY A 202 -6.92 -4.00 0.57
C GLY A 202 -7.32 -5.36 0.01
N ALA A 203 -8.40 -5.92 0.57
CA ALA A 203 -8.91 -7.22 0.16
C ALA A 203 -9.31 -7.25 -1.34
N PRO A 204 -9.07 -8.35 -2.07
CA PRO A 204 -9.34 -8.44 -3.51
C PRO A 204 -10.78 -8.08 -3.89
N ALA A 205 -11.76 -8.51 -3.09
CA ALA A 205 -13.18 -8.19 -3.31
C ALA A 205 -13.46 -6.67 -3.23
N MET A 206 -12.81 -5.97 -2.30
CA MET A 206 -12.93 -4.52 -2.16
C MET A 206 -12.25 -3.80 -3.35
N VAL A 207 -11.06 -4.25 -3.77
CA VAL A 207 -10.37 -3.68 -4.93
C VAL A 207 -11.19 -3.86 -6.21
N ALA A 208 -11.74 -5.05 -6.43
CA ALA A 208 -12.57 -5.36 -7.59
C ALA A 208 -13.86 -4.53 -7.60
N ALA A 209 -14.52 -4.37 -6.45
CA ALA A 209 -15.71 -3.52 -6.33
C ALA A 209 -15.38 -2.05 -6.63
N ALA A 210 -14.34 -1.52 -6.00
CA ALA A 210 -13.88 -0.14 -6.22
C ALA A 210 -13.55 0.12 -7.70
N ARG A 211 -12.85 -0.81 -8.37
CA ARG A 211 -12.55 -0.68 -9.81
C ARG A 211 -13.81 -0.59 -10.64
N ARG A 212 -14.70 -1.57 -10.49
CA ARG A 212 -15.95 -1.64 -11.25
C ARG A 212 -16.76 -0.36 -11.08
N ASP A 213 -16.89 0.11 -9.85
CA ASP A 213 -17.79 1.22 -9.53
C ASP A 213 -17.16 2.58 -9.87
N PHE A 214 -15.87 2.81 -9.60
CA PHE A 214 -15.22 4.07 -9.96
C PHE A 214 -15.09 4.27 -11.47
N VAL A 215 -14.74 3.21 -12.22
CA VAL A 215 -14.64 3.28 -13.69
C VAL A 215 -16.04 3.32 -14.31
N GLY A 216 -16.96 2.48 -13.84
CA GLY A 216 -18.29 2.33 -14.44
C GLY A 216 -19.28 3.43 -14.06
N GLN A 217 -19.15 4.04 -12.88
CA GLN A 217 -20.18 4.96 -12.34
C GLN A 217 -19.64 6.35 -12.04
N CYS A 218 -18.33 6.51 -11.80
CA CYS A 218 -17.72 7.80 -11.46
C CYS A 218 -16.84 8.39 -12.57
N GLY A 219 -16.79 7.77 -13.75
CA GLY A 219 -16.05 8.32 -14.90
C GLY A 219 -14.53 8.31 -14.76
N LEU A 220 -13.97 7.54 -13.82
CA LEU A 220 -12.52 7.39 -13.68
C LEU A 220 -11.92 6.74 -14.94
N PRO A 221 -10.91 7.35 -15.60
CA PRO A 221 -10.22 6.69 -16.70
C PRO A 221 -9.52 5.43 -16.19
N GLU A 222 -9.67 4.31 -16.89
CA GLU A 222 -9.17 3.01 -16.41
C GLU A 222 -7.65 3.00 -16.14
N HIS A 223 -6.89 3.79 -16.90
CA HIS A 223 -5.45 3.95 -16.74
C HIS A 223 -5.03 4.82 -15.54
N GLU A 224 -5.99 5.49 -14.88
CA GLU A 224 -5.79 6.27 -13.65
C GLU A 224 -6.25 5.51 -12.39
N PHE A 225 -6.67 4.24 -12.53
CA PHE A 225 -6.95 3.35 -11.41
C PHE A 225 -5.76 2.43 -11.13
N PHE A 226 -5.13 2.61 -9.96
CA PHE A 226 -4.01 1.82 -9.47
C PHE A 226 -4.44 1.00 -8.25
N ALA A 227 -3.98 -0.24 -8.14
CA ALA A 227 -4.33 -1.05 -6.96
C ALA A 227 -3.28 -2.08 -6.57
N ASP A 228 -3.16 -2.31 -5.26
CA ASP A 228 -2.41 -3.42 -4.65
C ASP A 228 -3.41 -4.30 -3.87
N ALA A 229 -3.74 -5.46 -4.43
CA ALA A 229 -4.71 -6.40 -3.86
C ALA A 229 -4.00 -7.50 -3.06
N PHE A 230 -4.45 -7.75 -1.83
CA PHE A 230 -3.90 -8.82 -0.99
C PHE A 230 -4.51 -10.17 -1.39
N GLU A 231 -3.94 -10.80 -2.41
CA GLU A 231 -4.39 -12.12 -2.85
C GLU A 231 -4.06 -13.20 -1.81
N TYR A 232 -5.01 -14.10 -1.55
CA TYR A 232 -4.75 -15.28 -0.74
C TYR A 232 -3.87 -16.27 -1.51
N ALA A 233 -2.95 -16.95 -0.82
CA ALA A 233 -1.97 -17.86 -1.42
C ALA A 233 -2.57 -18.99 -2.28
N GLY A 234 -3.86 -19.32 -2.13
CA GLY A 234 -4.56 -20.32 -2.94
C GLY A 234 -5.17 -19.79 -4.25
N ASP A 235 -5.30 -18.48 -4.40
CA ASP A 235 -5.99 -17.84 -5.54
C ASP A 235 -5.04 -17.31 -6.63
N ALA A 236 -3.73 -17.34 -6.37
CA ALA A 236 -2.71 -16.93 -7.33
C ALA A 236 -2.73 -17.90 -8.53
N LYS A 237 -3.29 -17.45 -9.67
CA LYS A 237 -3.23 -18.23 -10.92
C LYS A 237 -1.77 -18.43 -11.30
N ALA A 238 -1.37 -19.69 -11.47
CA ALA A 238 -0.05 -20.04 -11.98
C ALA A 238 0.25 -19.25 -13.26
N PRO A 239 1.45 -18.67 -13.40
CA PRO A 239 1.80 -17.93 -14.60
C PRO A 239 1.63 -18.84 -15.82
N ARG A 240 0.87 -18.38 -16.81
CA ARG A 240 0.77 -19.05 -18.11
C ARG A 240 2.16 -19.01 -18.74
N VAL A 241 2.86 -20.14 -18.68
CA VAL A 241 4.03 -20.38 -19.51
C VAL A 241 3.54 -20.37 -20.95
N LEU A 242 3.91 -19.35 -21.72
CA LEU A 242 3.77 -19.38 -23.16
C LEU A 242 4.65 -20.54 -23.64
N SER A 243 4.01 -21.64 -24.05
CA SER A 243 4.71 -22.72 -24.71
C SER A 243 5.20 -22.19 -26.06
N ASN A 244 6.52 -22.07 -26.19
CA ASN A 244 7.13 -21.95 -27.51
C ASN A 244 6.81 -23.25 -28.26
N ARG A 245 5.80 -23.21 -29.13
CA ARG A 245 5.71 -24.12 -30.27
C ARG A 245 6.79 -23.67 -31.25
N THR A 246 7.87 -24.43 -31.33
CA THR A 246 8.66 -24.52 -32.55
C THR A 246 8.18 -25.74 -33.31
N ASP A 247 7.84 -25.51 -34.57
CA ASP A 247 7.52 -26.51 -35.58
C ASP A 247 8.65 -27.53 -35.79
#